data_AF-A0A6L5NZN8-F1
#
_entry.id   AF-A0A6L5NZN8-F1
#
_cell.length_a   1.000
_cell.length_b   1.000
_cell.length_c   1.000
_cell.angle_alpha   90.00
_cell.angle_beta   90.00
_cell.angle_gamma   90.00
#
_symmetry.space_group_name_H-M   'P 1'
#
loop_
_entity.id
_entity.type
_entity.pdbx_description
1 polymer ?
#
loop_
_entity_poly.entity_id
_entity_poly.type
_entity_poly.pdbx_seq_one_letter_code
_entity_poly.pdbx_strand_id
1 'polypeptide(L)'
;MIKFQVRPALTTKSMLDFCQMKGISVPEEYTVFKGLLDFDLTNASSPIRLLEYLSKHENVDATFFEQLFYYSAGQWLIHLKPILSQSCDKSIANQIYDFFINMVGVRTNLDWRLQEDDEKLAFIVNSAYGSVYEELILYHFFAALLARADVGTDEVEIKFAKEMESYNQYDFLPYCHFNNDRFELTVAKYSVSKMINPLFLNRIMSDYDLLIAACNMIPVSELNVTSLSFILSMSKRTLTKYCEEMGISLKTVINHVKYKRAKRLLVINDGNVKATACDCGYTDQGRISKIFRQISGQSPSEYYKEQQDFLFK
;
A
#
# COMPACT_ATOMS: atom_id res chain seq x y z
N MET A 1 -0.70 -18.35 -11.63
CA MET A 1 -0.51 -17.50 -10.44
C MET A 1 -0.02 -16.15 -10.88
N ILE A 2 -0.72 -15.08 -10.49
CA ILE A 2 -0.34 -13.72 -10.85
C ILE A 2 0.90 -13.34 -10.03
N LYS A 3 1.99 -13.01 -10.72
CA LYS A 3 3.22 -12.54 -10.08
C LYS A 3 3.21 -11.02 -9.98
N PHE A 4 2.33 -10.50 -9.13
CA PHE A 4 2.19 -9.06 -8.89
C PHE A 4 2.39 -8.79 -7.41
N GLN A 5 3.46 -8.08 -7.06
CA GLN A 5 3.76 -7.73 -5.68
C GLN A 5 3.00 -6.47 -5.28
N VAL A 6 2.37 -6.50 -4.11
CA VAL A 6 1.45 -5.46 -3.68
C VAL A 6 1.72 -4.97 -2.27
N ARG A 7 1.34 -3.73 -2.03
CA ARG A 7 1.20 -3.14 -0.70
C ARG A 7 0.05 -2.11 -0.71
N PRO A 8 -0.39 -1.61 0.46
CA PRO A 8 -1.40 -0.57 0.52
C PRO A 8 -0.95 0.73 -0.14
N ALA A 9 -1.88 1.42 -0.80
CA ALA A 9 -1.65 2.72 -1.42
C ALA A 9 -1.14 3.78 -0.43
N LEU A 10 -1.46 3.63 0.87
CA LEU A 10 -1.07 4.51 1.97
C LEU A 10 0.40 4.92 1.93
N THR A 11 1.33 3.98 1.67
CA THR A 11 2.76 4.30 1.63
C THR A 11 3.04 5.34 0.54
N THR A 12 2.59 5.10 -0.70
CA THR A 12 2.82 6.06 -1.79
C THR A 12 2.01 7.34 -1.58
N LYS A 13 0.76 7.24 -1.14
CA LYS A 13 -0.13 8.40 -0.94
C LYS A 13 0.45 9.39 0.06
N SER A 14 0.89 8.92 1.23
CA SER A 14 1.49 9.79 2.24
C SER A 14 2.74 10.51 1.72
N MET A 15 3.56 9.87 0.88
CA MET A 15 4.71 10.51 0.23
C MET A 15 4.27 11.56 -0.80
N LEU A 16 3.25 11.26 -1.62
CA LEU A 16 2.70 12.22 -2.59
C LEU A 16 2.09 13.44 -1.90
N ASP A 17 1.34 13.24 -0.81
CA ASP A 17 0.76 14.32 -0.01
C ASP A 17 1.87 15.22 0.57
N PHE A 18 2.95 14.61 1.08
CA PHE A 18 4.11 15.36 1.55
C PHE A 18 4.79 16.17 0.43
N CYS A 19 5.02 15.56 -0.73
CA CYS A 19 5.56 16.27 -1.90
C CYS A 19 4.67 17.46 -2.29
N GLN A 20 3.35 17.28 -2.29
CA GLN A 20 2.40 18.35 -2.56
C GLN A 20 2.51 19.49 -1.53
N MET A 21 2.59 19.18 -0.23
CA MET A 21 2.78 20.18 0.83
C MET A 21 4.09 20.97 0.67
N LYS A 22 5.14 20.34 0.12
CA LYS A 22 6.45 20.95 -0.13
C LYS A 22 6.57 21.58 -1.52
N GLY A 23 5.52 21.53 -2.35
CA GLY A 23 5.54 22.07 -3.72
C GLY A 23 6.44 21.29 -4.68
N ILE A 24 6.75 20.03 -4.38
CA ILE A 24 7.55 19.15 -5.26
C ILE A 24 6.63 18.50 -6.29
N SER A 25 6.96 18.69 -7.56
CA SER A 25 6.27 18.03 -8.66
C SER A 25 6.63 16.54 -8.71
N VAL A 26 5.65 15.71 -9.06
CA VAL A 26 5.79 14.25 -9.19
C VAL A 26 5.30 13.80 -10.56
N PRO A 27 5.78 12.65 -11.08
CA PRO A 27 5.39 12.16 -12.40
C PRO A 27 3.86 11.92 -12.52
N GLU A 28 3.32 12.16 -13.72
CA GLU A 28 1.88 12.06 -13.98
C GLU A 28 1.30 10.66 -13.71
N GLU A 29 2.10 9.61 -13.86
CA GLU A 29 1.71 8.22 -13.54
C GLU A 29 1.23 8.04 -12.08
N TYR A 30 1.65 8.90 -11.15
CA TYR A 30 1.19 8.86 -9.75
C TYR A 30 -0.19 9.48 -9.54
N THR A 31 -0.78 10.13 -10.54
CA THR A 31 -2.15 10.68 -10.45
C THR A 31 -3.19 9.61 -10.14
N VAL A 32 -2.93 8.35 -10.51
CA VAL A 32 -3.80 7.20 -10.20
C VAL A 32 -4.07 7.06 -8.70
N PHE A 33 -3.13 7.46 -7.83
CA PHE A 33 -3.26 7.35 -6.38
C PHE A 33 -4.28 8.31 -5.77
N LYS A 34 -4.56 9.45 -6.40
CA LYS A 34 -5.59 10.41 -5.94
C LYS A 34 -6.96 9.76 -5.84
N GLY A 35 -7.23 8.80 -6.73
CA GLY A 35 -8.48 8.08 -6.81
C GLY A 35 -8.57 6.85 -5.92
N LEU A 36 -7.59 6.57 -5.03
CA LEU A 36 -7.50 5.34 -4.22
C LEU A 36 -7.73 5.59 -2.72
N LEU A 37 -8.31 4.59 -2.04
CA LEU A 37 -8.30 4.55 -0.57
C LEU A 37 -6.93 4.12 -0.07
N ASP A 38 -6.62 4.44 1.18
CA ASP A 38 -5.31 4.16 1.78
C ASP A 38 -4.97 2.67 1.77
N PHE A 39 -5.97 1.81 1.93
CA PHE A 39 -5.82 0.35 1.90
C PHE A 39 -6.22 -0.30 0.58
N ASP A 40 -6.48 0.48 -0.48
CA ASP A 40 -6.52 -0.11 -1.82
C ASP A 40 -5.11 -0.64 -2.15
N LEU A 41 -5.04 -1.89 -2.62
CA LEU A 41 -3.77 -2.51 -2.97
C LEU A 41 -3.23 -1.92 -4.27
N THR A 42 -1.92 -1.69 -4.31
CA THR A 42 -1.18 -1.11 -5.44
C THR A 42 0.14 -1.86 -5.63
N ASN A 43 0.87 -1.58 -6.72
CA ASN A 43 2.19 -2.15 -6.95
C ASN A 43 3.14 -1.80 -5.79
N ALA A 44 3.77 -2.82 -5.20
CA ALA A 44 4.69 -2.63 -4.09
C ALA A 44 5.95 -1.81 -4.45
N SER A 45 6.34 -1.76 -5.72
CA SER A 45 7.48 -0.94 -6.15
C SER A 45 7.16 0.56 -6.29
N SER A 46 5.89 0.98 -6.22
CA SER A 46 5.50 2.38 -6.41
C SER A 46 6.19 3.38 -5.47
N PRO A 47 6.22 3.21 -4.13
CA PRO A 47 6.92 4.15 -3.26
C PRO A 47 8.44 4.14 -3.51
N ILE A 48 9.02 2.99 -3.86
CA ILE A 48 10.46 2.87 -4.14
C ILE A 48 10.82 3.68 -5.38
N ARG A 49 10.06 3.53 -6.47
CA ARG A 49 10.26 4.30 -7.71
C ARG A 49 10.05 5.80 -7.49
N LEU A 50 9.11 6.18 -6.62
CA LEU A 50 8.90 7.58 -6.26
C LEU A 50 10.12 8.14 -5.53
N LEU A 51 10.66 7.41 -4.55
CA LEU A 51 11.86 7.83 -3.82
C LEU A 51 13.10 7.88 -4.72
N GLU A 52 13.26 6.93 -5.64
CA GLU A 52 14.32 6.95 -6.67
C GLU A 52 14.21 8.11 -7.66
N TYR A 53 12.99 8.56 -7.95
CA TYR A 53 12.74 9.77 -8.72
C TYR A 53 13.11 11.01 -7.91
N LEU A 54 12.62 11.10 -6.66
CA LEU A 54 12.86 12.24 -5.77
C LEU A 54 14.35 12.42 -5.47
N SER A 55 15.11 11.33 -5.37
CA SER A 55 16.55 11.40 -5.07
C SER A 55 17.39 12.02 -6.18
N LYS A 56 16.81 12.22 -7.36
CA LYS A 56 17.45 12.89 -8.51
C LYS A 56 16.96 14.32 -8.67
N HIS A 57 16.06 14.79 -7.81
CA HIS A 57 15.43 16.08 -7.91
C HIS A 57 16.28 17.16 -7.22
N GLU A 58 16.53 18.29 -7.89
CA GLU A 58 17.48 19.33 -7.43
C GLU A 58 17.12 19.94 -6.07
N ASN A 59 15.82 20.05 -5.77
CA ASN A 59 15.31 20.62 -4.51
C ASN A 59 15.05 19.57 -3.41
N VAL A 60 15.59 18.36 -3.55
CA VAL A 60 15.41 17.28 -2.57
C VAL A 60 16.77 16.91 -1.98
N ASP A 61 16.90 17.04 -0.66
CA ASP A 61 18.09 16.73 0.12
C ASP A 61 17.80 15.66 1.18
N ALA A 62 18.81 15.33 2.00
CA ALA A 62 18.68 14.40 3.12
C ALA A 62 17.56 14.80 4.09
N THR A 63 17.51 16.09 4.43
CA THR A 63 16.50 16.67 5.33
C THR A 63 15.08 16.45 4.80
N PHE A 64 14.87 16.61 3.49
CA PHE A 64 13.59 16.35 2.85
C PHE A 64 13.16 14.89 3.04
N PHE A 65 14.07 13.93 2.79
CA PHE A 65 13.75 12.53 2.96
C PHE A 65 13.45 12.17 4.43
N GLU A 66 14.21 12.69 5.39
CA GLU A 66 13.96 12.47 6.81
C GLU A 66 12.55 12.94 7.20
N GLN A 67 12.17 14.16 6.80
CA GLN A 67 10.83 14.70 7.04
C GLN A 67 9.74 13.89 6.32
N LEU A 68 10.00 13.45 5.09
CA LEU A 68 9.07 12.62 4.31
C LEU A 68 8.84 11.27 4.98
N PHE A 69 9.91 10.60 5.41
CA PHE A 69 9.80 9.31 6.08
C PHE A 69 9.10 9.45 7.43
N TYR A 70 9.42 10.48 8.21
CA TYR A 70 8.72 10.80 9.46
C TYR A 70 7.22 11.00 9.24
N TYR A 71 6.85 11.81 8.24
CA TYR A 71 5.44 12.04 7.89
C TYR A 71 4.73 10.75 7.49
N SER A 72 5.34 9.96 6.59
CA SER A 72 4.80 8.69 6.10
C SER A 72 4.62 7.68 7.25
N ALA A 73 5.62 7.53 8.13
CA ALA A 73 5.53 6.67 9.30
C ALA A 73 4.40 7.09 10.24
N GLY A 74 4.23 8.41 10.45
CA GLY A 74 3.13 8.97 11.23
C GLY A 74 1.75 8.60 10.66
N GLN A 75 1.54 8.69 9.34
CA GLN A 75 0.29 8.29 8.70
C GLN A 75 -0.01 6.81 8.92
N TRP A 76 1.01 5.94 8.79
CA TRP A 76 0.86 4.52 9.10
C TRP A 76 0.45 4.25 10.54
N LEU A 77 1.11 4.90 11.50
CA LEU A 77 0.82 4.73 12.92
C LEU A 77 -0.60 5.18 13.28
N ILE A 78 -1.15 6.21 12.64
CA ILE A 78 -2.55 6.62 12.83
C ILE A 78 -3.51 5.48 12.48
N HIS A 79 -3.31 4.84 11.32
CA HIS A 79 -4.18 3.75 10.87
C HIS A 79 -3.97 2.44 11.64
N LEU A 80 -2.75 2.18 12.11
CA LEU A 80 -2.42 0.97 12.86
C LEU A 80 -2.73 1.07 14.35
N LYS A 81 -2.86 2.28 14.91
CA LYS A 81 -3.15 2.50 16.33
C LYS A 81 -4.31 1.64 16.87
N PRO A 82 -5.49 1.51 16.20
CA PRO A 82 -6.56 0.67 16.70
C PRO A 82 -6.17 -0.80 16.80
N ILE A 83 -5.39 -1.30 15.85
CA ILE A 83 -4.91 -2.68 15.80
C ILE A 83 -3.89 -2.92 16.90
N LEU A 84 -2.85 -2.08 16.96
CA LEU A 84 -1.77 -2.20 17.96
C LEU A 84 -2.27 -2.03 19.40
N SER A 85 -3.33 -1.25 19.59
CA SER A 85 -3.94 -1.05 20.92
C SER A 85 -4.75 -2.24 21.44
N GLN A 86 -5.10 -3.20 20.58
CA GLN A 86 -5.88 -4.39 20.93
C GLN A 86 -5.00 -5.55 21.39
N SER A 87 -3.68 -5.38 21.35
CA SER A 87 -2.73 -6.41 21.79
C SER A 87 -2.96 -6.79 23.24
N CYS A 88 -2.92 -8.10 23.54
CA CYS A 88 -3.09 -8.64 24.89
C CYS A 88 -2.04 -8.10 25.86
N ASP A 89 -0.82 -7.86 25.37
CA ASP A 89 0.27 -7.19 26.05
C ASP A 89 0.87 -6.13 25.11
N LYS A 90 1.08 -4.92 25.62
CA LYS A 90 1.57 -3.76 24.84
C LYS A 90 3.08 -3.80 24.57
N SER A 91 3.77 -4.90 24.88
CA SER A 91 5.18 -5.09 24.53
C SER A 91 5.43 -4.84 23.04
N ILE A 92 6.64 -4.35 22.74
CA ILE A 92 7.03 -4.06 21.36
C ILE A 92 7.01 -5.31 20.48
N ALA A 93 7.36 -6.48 21.03
CA ALA A 93 7.29 -7.77 20.34
C ALA A 93 5.86 -8.07 19.85
N ASN A 94 4.86 -7.94 20.73
CA ASN A 94 3.47 -8.17 20.32
C ASN A 94 2.97 -7.13 19.31
N GLN A 95 3.37 -5.87 19.44
CA GLN A 95 3.01 -4.83 18.47
C GLN A 95 3.59 -5.13 17.07
N ILE A 96 4.83 -5.63 16.99
CA ILE A 96 5.46 -6.08 15.73
C ILE A 96 4.75 -7.33 15.18
N TYR A 97 4.39 -8.28 16.04
CA TYR A 97 3.61 -9.46 15.64
C TYR A 97 2.24 -9.05 15.07
N ASP A 98 1.52 -8.17 15.75
CA ASP A 98 0.21 -7.65 15.33
C ASP A 98 0.32 -6.90 14.00
N PHE A 99 1.36 -6.09 13.83
CA PHE A 99 1.68 -5.48 12.54
C PHE A 99 1.89 -6.55 11.46
N PHE A 100 2.74 -7.56 11.71
CA PHE A 100 3.06 -8.60 10.74
C PHE A 100 1.80 -9.33 10.26
N ILE A 101 0.96 -9.84 11.17
CA ILE A 101 -0.24 -10.62 10.79
C ILE A 101 -1.31 -9.76 10.10
N ASN A 102 -1.35 -8.45 10.35
CA ASN A 102 -2.26 -7.53 9.68
C ASN A 102 -1.75 -7.08 8.31
N MET A 103 -0.47 -7.35 8.02
CA MET A 103 0.19 -6.96 6.79
C MET A 103 0.37 -8.15 5.86
N VAL A 104 1.15 -9.15 6.26
CA VAL A 104 1.57 -10.25 5.39
C VAL A 104 0.39 -11.17 5.08
N GLY A 105 0.16 -11.44 3.81
CA GLY A 105 -0.94 -12.27 3.33
C GLY A 105 -2.29 -11.56 3.32
N VAL A 106 -2.44 -10.37 3.92
CA VAL A 106 -3.70 -9.60 3.91
C VAL A 106 -3.59 -8.31 3.09
N ARG A 107 -2.47 -7.60 3.26
CA ARG A 107 -2.21 -6.27 2.70
C ARG A 107 -0.93 -6.19 1.87
N THR A 108 -0.02 -7.14 2.06
CA THR A 108 1.20 -7.30 1.27
C THR A 108 1.48 -8.78 1.01
N ASN A 109 2.11 -9.08 -0.11
CA ASN A 109 2.65 -10.39 -0.46
C ASN A 109 4.18 -10.35 -0.66
N LEU A 110 4.84 -9.35 -0.08
CA LEU A 110 6.30 -9.29 0.01
C LEU A 110 6.83 -10.42 0.91
N ASP A 111 8.06 -10.86 0.67
CA ASP A 111 8.71 -11.92 1.46
C ASP A 111 9.22 -11.37 2.79
N TRP A 112 8.26 -11.04 3.65
CA TRP A 112 8.47 -10.71 5.05
C TRP A 112 8.20 -11.96 5.88
N ARG A 113 9.06 -12.22 6.86
CA ARG A 113 8.97 -13.38 7.74
C ARG A 113 9.07 -12.95 9.18
N LEU A 114 8.44 -13.74 10.04
CA LEU A 114 8.54 -13.61 11.47
C LEU A 114 9.18 -14.89 12.01
N GLN A 115 10.26 -14.74 12.76
CA GLN A 115 10.94 -15.82 13.47
C GLN A 115 10.90 -15.51 14.96
N GLU A 116 10.45 -16.47 15.75
CA GLU A 116 10.26 -16.32 17.19
C GLU A 116 10.96 -17.46 17.91
N ASP A 117 11.72 -17.12 18.95
CA ASP A 117 12.22 -18.05 19.96
C ASP A 117 11.74 -17.64 21.35
N ASP A 118 12.27 -18.26 22.40
CA ASP A 118 11.84 -17.99 23.78
C ASP A 118 12.21 -16.58 24.27
N GLU A 119 13.27 -15.97 23.72
CA GLU A 119 13.84 -14.70 24.20
C GLU A 119 13.63 -13.54 23.22
N LYS A 120 13.42 -13.82 21.94
CA LYS A 120 13.43 -12.80 20.88
C LYS A 120 12.38 -13.03 19.80
N LEU A 121 11.98 -11.92 19.20
CA LEU A 121 11.18 -11.88 17.98
C LEU A 121 11.98 -11.16 16.89
N ALA A 122 12.16 -11.81 15.75
CA ALA A 122 12.84 -11.26 14.58
C ALA A 122 11.85 -11.08 13.41
N PHE A 123 11.74 -9.86 12.92
CA PHE A 123 11.06 -9.49 11.68
C PHE A 123 12.10 -9.38 10.56
N ILE A 124 12.01 -10.29 9.59
CA ILE A 124 13.01 -10.47 8.53
C ILE A 124 12.42 -10.09 7.18
N VAL A 125 13.14 -9.29 6.41
CA VAL A 125 12.71 -8.85 5.07
C VAL A 125 13.72 -9.29 4.03
N ASN A 126 13.30 -10.18 3.14
CA ASN A 126 14.08 -10.51 1.96
C ASN A 126 13.79 -9.47 0.86
N SER A 127 14.77 -8.61 0.57
CA SER A 127 14.59 -7.48 -0.35
C SER A 127 14.12 -7.95 -1.73
N ALA A 128 12.94 -7.48 -2.14
CA ALA A 128 12.39 -7.77 -3.47
C ALA A 128 12.97 -6.86 -4.57
N TYR A 129 13.51 -5.70 -4.20
CA TYR A 129 13.76 -4.61 -5.16
C TYR A 129 15.22 -4.13 -5.21
N GLY A 130 16.11 -4.65 -4.35
CA GLY A 130 17.54 -4.29 -4.34
C GLY A 130 17.84 -2.80 -4.04
N SER A 131 16.81 -2.00 -3.78
CA SER A 131 16.87 -0.58 -3.44
C SER A 131 16.93 -0.39 -1.93
N VAL A 132 17.70 0.60 -1.46
CA VAL A 132 17.80 0.94 -0.02
C VAL A 132 16.49 1.49 0.54
N TYR A 133 15.65 2.05 -0.31
CA TYR A 133 14.42 2.72 0.10
C TYR A 133 13.40 1.79 0.74
N GLU A 134 13.37 0.51 0.39
CA GLU A 134 12.48 -0.43 1.07
C GLU A 134 12.84 -0.56 2.55
N GLU A 135 14.13 -0.67 2.83
CA GLU A 135 14.66 -0.78 4.19
C GLU A 135 14.52 0.53 4.96
N LEU A 136 14.70 1.67 4.29
CA LEU A 136 14.47 2.99 4.90
C LEU A 136 13.00 3.21 5.26
N ILE A 137 12.06 2.80 4.41
CA ILE A 137 10.61 2.87 4.73
C ILE A 137 10.31 2.05 5.99
N LEU A 138 10.83 0.82 6.06
CA LEU A 138 10.62 -0.07 7.20
C LEU A 138 11.30 0.47 8.47
N TYR A 139 12.56 0.90 8.35
CA TYR A 139 13.33 1.48 9.45
C TYR A 139 12.60 2.67 10.07
N HIS A 140 12.18 3.66 9.29
CA HIS A 140 11.52 4.83 9.85
C HIS A 140 10.15 4.51 10.47
N PHE A 141 9.42 3.54 9.90
CA PHE A 141 8.20 3.04 10.53
C PHE A 141 8.49 2.40 11.90
N PHE A 142 9.45 1.49 11.96
CA PHE A 142 9.79 0.80 13.21
C PHE A 142 10.46 1.72 14.23
N ALA A 143 11.30 2.66 13.81
CA ALA A 143 11.86 3.70 14.67
C ALA A 143 10.75 4.55 15.30
N ALA A 144 9.74 4.95 14.52
CA ALA A 144 8.59 5.69 15.03
C ALA A 144 7.70 4.83 15.95
N LEU A 145 7.62 3.53 15.74
CA LEU A 145 6.93 2.59 16.63
C LEU A 145 7.70 2.42 17.95
N LEU A 146 9.01 2.21 17.88
CA LEU A 146 9.92 2.04 19.01
C LEU A 146 9.97 3.29 19.89
N ALA A 147 10.00 4.50 19.30
CA ALA A 147 9.98 5.75 20.05
C ALA A 147 8.72 5.94 20.92
N ARG A 148 7.67 5.16 20.70
CA ARG A 148 6.43 5.16 21.50
C ARG A 148 6.44 4.10 22.60
N ALA A 149 7.43 3.23 22.61
CA ALA A 149 7.64 2.19 23.58
C ALA A 149 8.90 2.53 24.41
N ASP A 150 8.87 2.23 25.70
CA ASP A 150 10.02 2.43 26.59
C ASP A 150 10.93 1.22 26.46
N VAL A 151 11.72 1.17 25.38
CA VAL A 151 12.57 0.02 25.02
C VAL A 151 14.03 0.38 25.20
N GLY A 152 14.76 -0.46 25.94
CA GLY A 152 16.19 -0.31 26.18
C GLY A 152 17.02 -0.57 24.92
N THR A 153 18.22 0.03 24.84
CA THR A 153 19.13 -0.14 23.69
C THR A 153 19.58 -1.59 23.49
N ASP A 154 19.66 -2.37 24.57
CA ASP A 154 20.09 -3.78 24.54
C ASP A 154 18.94 -4.74 24.19
N GLU A 155 17.72 -4.21 24.06
CA GLU A 155 16.49 -4.97 23.81
C GLU A 155 16.11 -4.98 22.33
N VAL A 156 16.81 -4.23 21.49
CA VAL A 156 16.51 -4.02 20.07
C VAL A 156 17.78 -4.10 19.25
N GLU A 157 17.69 -4.72 18.08
CA GLU A 157 18.74 -4.72 17.07
C GLU A 157 18.10 -4.52 15.70
N ILE A 158 18.62 -3.58 14.90
CA ILE A 158 18.17 -3.38 13.51
C ILE A 158 19.36 -3.61 12.59
N LYS A 159 19.24 -4.53 11.64
CA LYS A 159 20.29 -4.82 10.67
C LYS A 159 19.84 -4.45 9.27
N PHE A 160 20.73 -3.81 8.52
CA PHE A 160 20.53 -3.46 7.11
C PHE A 160 21.31 -4.38 6.21
N ALA A 161 20.80 -4.62 4.99
CA ALA A 161 21.43 -5.54 4.06
C ALA A 161 22.77 -5.02 3.53
N LYS A 162 22.84 -3.72 3.20
CA LYS A 162 24.01 -3.13 2.56
C LYS A 162 24.95 -2.49 3.57
N GLU A 163 26.12 -2.08 3.07
CA GLU A 163 27.12 -1.31 3.79
C GLU A 163 26.60 0.09 4.15
N MET A 164 27.12 0.67 5.24
CA MET A 164 26.67 1.96 5.80
C MET A 164 26.76 3.10 4.79
N GLU A 165 27.73 3.07 3.88
CA GLU A 165 27.95 4.03 2.81
C GLU A 165 26.73 4.17 1.90
N SER A 166 25.94 3.10 1.76
CA SER A 166 24.70 3.11 0.97
C SER A 166 23.58 3.95 1.62
N TYR A 167 23.75 4.33 2.89
CA TYR A 167 22.77 5.05 3.70
C TYR A 167 23.33 6.32 4.36
N ASN A 168 24.55 6.75 4.01
CA ASN A 168 25.32 7.81 4.68
C ASN A 168 24.61 9.16 4.88
N GLN A 169 23.52 9.40 4.16
CA GLN A 169 22.71 10.62 4.22
C GLN A 169 21.58 10.56 5.27
N TYR A 170 21.50 9.49 6.06
CA TYR A 170 20.43 9.28 7.06
C TYR A 170 21.01 9.05 8.45
N ASP A 171 20.28 9.53 9.46
CA ASP A 171 20.60 9.29 10.86
C ASP A 171 19.98 7.99 11.37
N PHE A 172 20.79 7.20 12.07
CA PHE A 172 20.42 5.89 12.57
C PHE A 172 20.44 5.81 14.10
N LEU A 173 19.53 5.01 14.65
CA LEU A 173 19.52 4.67 16.07
C LEU A 173 20.80 3.91 16.45
N PRO A 174 21.26 3.99 17.71
CA PRO A 174 22.55 3.44 18.12
C PRO A 174 22.66 1.91 18.01
N TYR A 175 21.52 1.21 17.91
CA TYR A 175 21.42 -0.24 17.74
C TYR A 175 21.19 -0.67 16.28
N CYS A 176 21.55 0.20 15.32
CA CYS A 176 21.56 -0.14 13.90
C CYS A 176 22.92 -0.71 13.47
N HIS A 177 22.89 -1.84 12.76
CA HIS A 177 24.05 -2.51 12.19
C HIS A 177 23.87 -2.69 10.68
N PHE A 178 24.96 -2.83 9.96
CA PHE A 178 24.98 -2.88 8.49
C PHE A 178 25.67 -4.16 8.00
N ASN A 179 25.51 -4.47 6.72
CA ASN A 179 26.14 -5.63 6.06
C ASN A 179 25.63 -7.00 6.56
N ASN A 180 24.29 -7.16 6.65
CA ASN A 180 23.63 -8.36 7.17
C ASN A 180 22.93 -9.21 6.08
N ASP A 181 23.28 -9.03 4.79
CA ASP A 181 22.63 -9.63 3.60
C ASP A 181 21.15 -9.25 3.38
N ARG A 182 20.41 -8.92 4.46
CA ARG A 182 18.98 -8.61 4.48
C ARG A 182 18.65 -7.66 5.64
N PHE A 183 17.49 -7.02 5.53
CA PHE A 183 16.95 -6.23 6.62
C PHE A 183 16.31 -7.11 7.70
N GLU A 184 16.64 -6.83 8.95
CA GLU A 184 16.17 -7.60 10.11
C GLU A 184 15.97 -6.68 11.31
N LEU A 185 14.80 -6.73 11.93
CA LEU A 185 14.52 -6.09 13.22
C LEU A 185 14.31 -7.18 14.26
N THR A 186 15.12 -7.17 15.31
CA THR A 186 15.03 -8.10 16.42
C THR A 186 14.68 -7.34 17.70
N VAL A 187 13.73 -7.85 18.47
CA VAL A 187 13.33 -7.30 19.76
C VAL A 187 13.28 -8.39 20.83
N ALA A 188 13.63 -8.04 22.07
CA ALA A 188 13.51 -8.92 23.23
C ALA A 188 12.04 -9.23 23.56
N LYS A 189 11.80 -10.42 24.11
CA LYS A 189 10.52 -10.91 24.58
C LYS A 189 10.55 -11.04 26.10
N TYR A 190 9.54 -10.48 26.75
CA TYR A 190 9.40 -10.51 28.22
C TYR A 190 8.32 -11.49 28.71
N SER A 191 7.64 -12.22 27.80
CA SER A 191 6.59 -13.18 28.15
C SER A 191 6.84 -14.57 27.58
N VAL A 192 6.66 -15.60 28.42
CA VAL A 192 6.76 -17.04 28.08
C VAL A 192 5.49 -17.55 27.35
N SER A 193 4.41 -16.77 27.33
CA SER A 193 3.18 -17.12 26.61
C SER A 193 3.37 -16.96 25.10
N LYS A 194 3.06 -18.01 24.33
CA LYS A 194 2.94 -17.92 22.86
C LYS A 194 2.06 -16.73 22.51
N MET A 195 2.52 -15.90 21.57
CA MET A 195 1.70 -14.82 21.02
C MET A 195 0.46 -15.44 20.36
N ILE A 196 -0.68 -15.34 21.06
CA ILE A 196 -1.99 -15.69 20.51
C ILE A 196 -2.67 -14.37 20.21
N ASN A 197 -2.75 -14.00 18.95
CA ASN A 197 -3.71 -12.99 18.54
C ASN A 197 -5.06 -13.69 18.26
N PRO A 198 -6.11 -13.47 19.07
CA PRO A 198 -7.42 -14.08 18.87
C PRO A 198 -8.16 -13.53 17.64
N LEU A 199 -7.67 -12.44 17.02
CA LEU A 199 -8.23 -11.83 15.83
C LEU A 199 -7.55 -12.42 14.59
N PHE A 200 -7.90 -13.66 14.26
CA PHE A 200 -7.60 -14.19 12.95
C PHE A 200 -8.40 -13.40 11.90
N LEU A 201 -7.70 -12.57 11.12
CA LEU A 201 -8.20 -12.10 9.84
C LEU A 201 -8.28 -13.31 8.90
N ASN A 202 -9.47 -13.93 8.83
CA ASN A 202 -9.78 -15.09 7.99
C ASN A 202 -9.63 -14.86 6.47
N ARG A 203 -9.05 -13.74 6.04
CA ARG A 203 -8.92 -13.38 4.64
C ARG A 203 -7.46 -13.33 4.24
N ILE A 204 -7.05 -14.34 3.47
CA ILE A 204 -5.80 -14.33 2.73
C ILE A 204 -6.07 -13.67 1.37
N MET A 205 -5.11 -12.86 0.92
CA MET A 205 -5.08 -12.21 -0.38
C MET A 205 -5.17 -13.24 -1.49
N SER A 206 -6.11 -13.03 -2.41
CA SER A 206 -6.37 -13.89 -3.55
C SER A 206 -5.77 -13.32 -4.83
N ASP A 207 -5.67 -14.14 -5.89
CA ASP A 207 -5.34 -13.65 -7.23
C ASP A 207 -6.33 -12.58 -7.73
N TYR A 208 -7.59 -12.61 -7.27
CA TYR A 208 -8.56 -11.55 -7.57
C TYR A 208 -8.12 -10.21 -6.97
N ASP A 209 -7.59 -10.22 -5.75
CA ASP A 209 -7.05 -9.01 -5.12
C ASP A 209 -5.83 -8.47 -5.88
N LEU A 210 -4.97 -9.37 -6.40
CA LEU A 210 -3.85 -9.00 -7.25
C LEU A 210 -4.30 -8.39 -8.59
N LEU A 211 -5.37 -8.91 -9.20
CA LEU A 211 -5.99 -8.32 -10.40
C LEU A 211 -6.52 -6.92 -10.12
N ILE A 212 -7.21 -6.72 -9.00
CA ILE A 212 -7.72 -5.42 -8.59
C ILE A 212 -6.55 -4.45 -8.34
N ALA A 213 -5.49 -4.91 -7.69
CA ALA A 213 -4.29 -4.11 -7.44
C ALA A 213 -3.60 -3.68 -8.75
N ALA A 214 -3.48 -4.58 -9.72
CA ALA A 214 -2.95 -4.25 -11.04
C ALA A 214 -3.86 -3.26 -11.79
N CYS A 215 -5.19 -3.42 -11.68
CA CYS A 215 -6.13 -2.42 -12.20
C CYS A 215 -5.91 -1.05 -11.55
N ASN A 216 -5.65 -0.99 -10.24
CA ASN A 216 -5.35 0.23 -9.46
C ASN A 216 -4.17 1.04 -9.99
N MET A 217 -3.25 0.40 -10.70
CA MET A 217 -2.09 1.06 -11.30
C MET A 217 -2.32 1.65 -12.69
N ILE A 218 -3.54 1.58 -13.22
CA ILE A 218 -3.86 2.05 -14.56
C ILE A 218 -4.86 3.20 -14.43
N PRO A 219 -4.66 4.36 -15.09
CA PRO A 219 -5.67 5.42 -15.14
C PRO A 219 -7.04 4.88 -15.56
N VAL A 220 -8.12 5.38 -14.96
CA VAL A 220 -9.46 4.84 -15.21
C VAL A 220 -9.91 5.00 -16.67
N SER A 221 -9.46 6.08 -17.31
CA SER A 221 -9.62 6.37 -18.73
C SER A 221 -9.01 5.28 -19.62
N GLU A 222 -7.84 4.80 -19.23
CA GLU A 222 -7.05 3.83 -19.97
C GLU A 222 -7.32 2.37 -19.56
N LEU A 223 -8.01 2.14 -18.44
CA LEU A 223 -8.22 0.81 -17.89
C LEU A 223 -8.99 -0.10 -18.88
N ASN A 224 -8.28 -1.04 -19.50
CA ASN A 224 -8.82 -2.04 -20.40
C ASN A 224 -7.98 -3.32 -20.39
N VAL A 225 -8.40 -4.34 -21.14
CA VAL A 225 -7.69 -5.64 -21.18
C VAL A 225 -6.25 -5.48 -21.65
N THR A 226 -5.98 -4.58 -22.60
CA THR A 226 -4.64 -4.33 -23.16
C THR A 226 -3.70 -3.74 -22.11
N SER A 227 -4.13 -2.69 -21.42
CA SER A 227 -3.31 -2.05 -20.39
C SER A 227 -3.06 -2.98 -19.20
N LEU A 228 -4.06 -3.77 -18.80
CA LEU A 228 -3.92 -4.74 -17.73
C LEU A 228 -2.99 -5.90 -18.11
N SER A 229 -3.10 -6.40 -19.34
CA SER A 229 -2.16 -7.39 -19.89
C SER A 229 -0.72 -6.90 -19.87
N PHE A 230 -0.50 -5.62 -20.20
CA PHE A 230 0.81 -4.99 -20.16
C PHE A 230 1.36 -4.94 -18.72
N ILE A 231 0.58 -4.43 -17.76
CA ILE A 231 0.99 -4.35 -16.34
C ILE A 231 1.32 -5.72 -15.75
N LEU A 232 0.57 -6.75 -16.12
CA LEU A 232 0.76 -8.11 -15.61
C LEU A 232 1.79 -8.93 -16.39
N SER A 233 2.37 -8.37 -17.46
CA SER A 233 3.27 -9.09 -18.38
C SER A 233 2.66 -10.39 -18.92
N MET A 234 1.37 -10.36 -19.26
CA MET A 234 0.62 -11.51 -19.77
C MET A 234 -0.06 -11.17 -21.10
N SER A 235 -0.09 -12.11 -22.04
CA SER A 235 -0.91 -11.94 -23.25
C SER A 235 -2.40 -11.81 -22.87
N LYS A 236 -3.19 -11.09 -23.68
CA LYS A 236 -4.65 -10.95 -23.48
C LYS A 236 -5.34 -12.31 -23.37
N ARG A 237 -4.95 -13.26 -24.24
CA ARG A 237 -5.50 -14.62 -24.25
C ARG A 237 -5.20 -15.34 -22.93
N THR A 238 -3.95 -15.27 -22.46
CA THR A 238 -3.53 -15.93 -21.22
C THR A 238 -4.25 -15.33 -20.02
N LEU A 239 -4.34 -14.00 -19.95
CA LEU A 239 -5.00 -13.32 -18.83
C LEU A 239 -6.51 -13.62 -18.78
N THR A 240 -7.20 -13.60 -19.92
CA THR A 240 -8.63 -13.93 -19.98
C THR A 240 -8.86 -15.38 -19.55
N LYS A 241 -8.11 -16.33 -20.13
CA LYS A 241 -8.21 -17.75 -19.76
C LYS A 241 -7.94 -17.97 -18.28
N TYR A 242 -6.94 -17.29 -17.73
CA TYR A 242 -6.62 -17.36 -16.30
C TYR A 242 -7.78 -16.91 -15.41
N CYS A 243 -8.44 -15.80 -15.76
CA CYS A 243 -9.60 -15.33 -15.02
C CYS A 243 -10.78 -16.32 -15.14
N GLU A 244 -11.01 -16.88 -16.33
CA GLU A 244 -12.06 -17.90 -16.55
C GLU A 244 -11.83 -19.16 -15.71
N GLU A 245 -10.58 -19.62 -15.60
CA GLU A 245 -10.19 -20.75 -14.73
C GLU A 245 -10.40 -20.44 -13.24
N MET A 246 -10.30 -19.17 -12.83
CA MET A 246 -10.68 -18.71 -11.49
C MET A 246 -12.20 -18.54 -11.31
N GLY A 247 -13.02 -18.77 -12.36
CA GLY A 247 -14.46 -18.54 -12.34
C GLY A 247 -14.87 -17.08 -12.45
N ILE A 248 -13.99 -16.20 -12.96
CA ILE A 248 -14.19 -14.75 -13.00
C ILE A 248 -14.11 -14.23 -14.43
N SER A 249 -15.06 -13.37 -14.80
CA SER A 249 -14.98 -12.64 -16.07
C SER A 249 -14.03 -11.44 -15.95
N LEU A 250 -12.93 -11.43 -16.71
CA LEU A 250 -11.97 -10.32 -16.75
C LEU A 250 -12.64 -8.96 -17.02
N LYS A 251 -13.65 -8.95 -17.91
CA LYS A 251 -14.44 -7.75 -18.21
C LYS A 251 -15.23 -7.28 -16.98
N THR A 252 -15.74 -8.21 -16.18
CA THR A 252 -16.46 -7.89 -14.94
C THR A 252 -15.53 -7.27 -13.91
N VAL A 253 -14.30 -7.79 -13.76
CA VAL A 253 -13.26 -7.19 -12.91
C VAL A 253 -12.98 -5.74 -13.32
N ILE A 254 -12.70 -5.50 -14.60
CA ILE A 254 -12.44 -4.16 -15.13
C ILE A 254 -13.62 -3.23 -14.88
N ASN A 255 -14.85 -3.68 -15.17
CA ASN A 255 -16.05 -2.88 -14.96
C ASN A 255 -16.27 -2.56 -13.48
N HIS A 256 -15.97 -3.49 -12.58
CA HIS A 256 -16.08 -3.27 -11.14
C HIS A 256 -15.13 -2.17 -10.65
N VAL A 257 -13.86 -2.19 -11.12
CA VAL A 257 -12.89 -1.14 -10.78
C VAL A 257 -13.29 0.20 -11.41
N LYS A 258 -13.69 0.21 -12.69
CA LYS A 258 -14.19 1.43 -13.34
C LYS A 258 -15.41 2.00 -12.63
N TYR A 259 -16.35 1.16 -12.20
CA TYR A 259 -17.50 1.58 -11.40
C TYR A 259 -17.08 2.23 -10.08
N LYS A 260 -16.20 1.57 -9.31
CA LYS A 260 -15.73 2.10 -8.02
C LYS A 260 -15.12 3.50 -8.16
N ARG A 261 -14.34 3.74 -9.23
CA ARG A 261 -13.73 5.05 -9.50
C ARG A 261 -14.71 6.06 -10.08
N ALA A 262 -15.59 5.63 -10.98
CA ALA A 262 -16.64 6.47 -11.54
C ALA A 262 -17.56 7.04 -10.46
N LYS A 263 -17.85 6.29 -9.39
CA LYS A 263 -18.59 6.83 -8.22
C LYS A 263 -17.92 8.06 -7.61
N ARG A 264 -16.59 8.04 -7.47
CA ARG A 264 -15.81 9.16 -6.90
C ARG A 264 -15.78 10.34 -7.85
N LEU A 265 -15.48 10.07 -9.12
CA LEU A 265 -15.49 11.08 -10.17
C LEU A 265 -16.86 11.74 -10.30
N LEU A 266 -17.95 10.99 -10.14
CA LEU A 266 -19.29 11.55 -10.19
C LEU A 266 -19.56 12.55 -9.07
N VAL A 267 -19.04 12.29 -7.86
CA VAL A 267 -19.13 13.25 -6.75
C VAL A 267 -18.26 14.47 -7.02
N ILE A 268 -17.03 14.28 -7.50
CA ILE A 268 -16.10 15.37 -7.87
C ILE A 268 -16.70 16.27 -8.97
N ASN A 269 -17.40 15.66 -9.93
CA ASN A 269 -18.02 16.35 -11.06
C ASN A 269 -19.43 16.88 -10.74
N ASP A 270 -19.81 16.97 -9.47
CA ASP A 270 -21.11 17.48 -9.02
C ASP A 270 -22.30 16.80 -9.74
N GLY A 271 -22.26 15.47 -9.85
CA GLY A 271 -23.31 14.68 -10.49
C GLY A 271 -23.32 14.72 -12.02
N ASN A 272 -22.37 15.41 -12.66
CA ASN A 272 -22.29 15.49 -14.12
C ASN A 272 -21.85 14.15 -14.74
N VAL A 273 -22.83 13.38 -15.22
CA VAL A 273 -22.62 12.04 -15.80
C VAL A 273 -21.78 12.10 -17.08
N LYS A 274 -21.94 13.15 -17.90
CA LYS A 274 -21.19 13.31 -19.16
C LYS A 274 -19.72 13.59 -18.90
N ALA A 275 -19.41 14.50 -17.97
CA ALA A 275 -18.04 14.77 -17.54
C ALA A 275 -17.39 13.51 -16.97
N THR A 276 -18.10 12.81 -16.08
CA THR A 276 -17.62 11.57 -15.46
C THR A 276 -17.34 10.48 -16.50
N ALA A 277 -18.17 10.38 -17.56
CA ALA A 277 -17.92 9.46 -18.66
C ALA A 277 -16.64 9.80 -19.42
N CYS A 278 -16.41 11.08 -19.68
CA CYS A 278 -15.19 11.57 -20.32
C CYS A 278 -13.94 11.22 -19.48
N ASP A 279 -13.96 11.50 -18.17
CA ASP A 279 -12.86 11.17 -17.25
C ASP A 279 -12.59 9.67 -17.15
N CYS A 280 -13.62 8.84 -17.35
CA CYS A 280 -13.49 7.38 -17.42
C CYS A 280 -13.07 6.85 -18.81
N GLY A 281 -12.75 7.74 -19.75
CA GLY A 281 -12.27 7.40 -21.10
C GLY A 281 -13.38 6.95 -22.05
N TYR A 282 -14.62 7.37 -21.83
CA TYR A 282 -15.76 7.05 -22.68
C TYR A 282 -16.19 8.24 -23.53
N THR A 283 -16.55 7.95 -24.78
CA THR A 283 -17.07 8.94 -25.74
C THR A 283 -18.50 9.38 -25.44
N ASP A 284 -19.26 8.55 -24.70
CA ASP A 284 -20.65 8.81 -24.34
C ASP A 284 -20.98 8.28 -22.92
N GLN A 285 -22.02 8.87 -22.32
CA GLN A 285 -22.48 8.53 -20.97
C GLN A 285 -23.21 7.19 -20.86
N GLY A 286 -23.56 6.56 -21.98
CA GLY A 286 -24.31 5.30 -22.03
C GLY A 286 -23.52 4.15 -21.41
N ARG A 287 -22.20 4.11 -21.62
CA ARG A 287 -21.35 3.08 -21.01
C ARG A 287 -21.32 3.16 -19.48
N ILE A 288 -21.14 4.36 -18.91
CA ILE A 288 -21.18 4.54 -17.46
C ILE A 288 -22.55 4.16 -16.92
N SER A 289 -23.63 4.64 -17.56
CA SER A 289 -24.99 4.35 -17.12
C SER A 289 -25.27 2.85 -17.08
N LYS A 290 -24.79 2.10 -18.08
CA LYS A 290 -24.87 0.64 -18.11
C LYS A 290 -24.07 -0.01 -16.99
N ILE A 291 -22.84 0.44 -16.74
CA ILE A 291 -21.98 -0.10 -15.68
C ILE A 291 -22.63 0.08 -14.30
N PHE A 292 -23.16 1.28 -14.01
CA PHE A 292 -23.89 1.56 -12.77
C PHE A 292 -25.09 0.62 -12.62
N ARG A 293 -25.97 0.55 -13.63
CA ARG A 293 -27.16 -0.32 -13.58
C ARG A 293 -26.80 -1.80 -13.41
N GLN A 294 -25.74 -2.26 -14.07
CA GLN A 294 -25.30 -3.65 -13.98
C GLN A 294 -24.74 -4.02 -12.61
N ILE A 295 -24.09 -3.08 -11.91
CA ILE A 295 -23.36 -3.39 -10.67
C ILE A 295 -24.17 -3.01 -9.42
N SER A 296 -24.88 -1.89 -9.42
CA SER A 296 -25.67 -1.43 -8.26
C SER A 296 -27.18 -1.44 -8.49
N GLY A 297 -27.65 -1.70 -9.70
CA GLY A 297 -29.07 -1.56 -10.05
C GLY A 297 -29.54 -0.11 -10.22
N GLN A 298 -28.71 0.88 -9.89
CA GLN A 298 -29.02 2.29 -9.96
C GLN A 298 -28.39 2.93 -11.20
N SER A 299 -28.92 4.07 -11.64
CA SER A 299 -28.26 4.98 -12.57
C SER A 299 -27.25 5.88 -11.84
N PRO A 300 -26.31 6.52 -12.56
CA PRO A 300 -25.37 7.47 -11.96
C PRO A 300 -26.08 8.59 -11.21
N SER A 301 -27.11 9.19 -11.80
CA SER A 301 -27.86 10.30 -11.19
C SER A 301 -28.59 9.89 -9.91
N GLU A 302 -29.18 8.68 -9.88
CA GLU A 302 -29.80 8.13 -8.66
C GLU A 302 -28.76 7.93 -7.55
N TYR A 303 -27.61 7.33 -7.89
CA TYR A 303 -26.51 7.17 -6.94
C TYR A 303 -26.03 8.52 -6.38
N TYR A 304 -25.85 9.53 -7.24
CA TYR A 304 -25.40 10.86 -6.80
C TYR A 304 -26.39 11.49 -5.82
N LYS A 305 -27.69 11.40 -6.10
CA LYS A 305 -28.73 11.92 -5.23
C LYS A 305 -28.71 11.27 -3.84
N GLU A 306 -28.59 9.94 -3.78
CA GLU A 306 -28.46 9.23 -2.50
C GLU A 306 -27.20 9.66 -1.71
N GLN A 307 -26.09 9.92 -2.40
CA GLN A 307 -24.88 10.41 -1.72
C GLN A 307 -25.08 11.81 -1.13
N GLN A 308 -25.79 12.71 -1.83
CA GLN A 308 -26.11 14.04 -1.31
C GLN A 308 -27.01 13.94 -0.07
N ASP A 309 -28.06 13.12 -0.14
CA ASP A 309 -29.00 12.92 0.98
C ASP A 309 -28.32 12.34 2.24
N PHE A 310 -27.23 11.59 2.07
CA PHE A 310 -26.42 11.08 3.18
C PHE A 310 -25.50 12.16 3.78
N LEU A 311 -24.96 13.07 2.97
CA LEU A 311 -24.05 14.13 3.42
C LEU A 311 -24.76 15.29 4.13
N PHE A 312 -26.07 15.47 3.90
CA PHE A 312 -26.89 16.50 4.54
C PHE A 312 -27.75 15.99 5.71
N LYS A 313 -27.45 14.80 6.24
CA LYS A 313 -28.01 14.26 7.50
C LYS A 313 -26.96 14.24 8.58
#